data_AF-A0A5S9MCY7-F1
#
_entry.id   AF-A0A5S9MCY7-F1
#
_cell.length_a   1.000
_cell.length_b   1.000
_cell.length_c   1.000
_cell.angle_alpha   90.00
_cell.angle_beta   90.00
_cell.angle_gamma   90.00
#
_symmetry.space_group_name_H-M   'P 1'
#
loop_
_entity.id
_entity.type
_entity.pdbx_description
1 polymer ?
#
loop_
_entity_poly.entity_id
_entity_poly.type
_entity_poly.pdbx_seq_one_letter_code
_entity_poly.pdbx_strand_id
1 'polypeptide(L)'
;MTKPSGSISLDLHKVRGQIVERVLAAGLSRKRTEEKVSPKPVIKPPSPVAAPRLQPVKGSSLRKIITIGTSTGGPRALQRVVTKLPKDIEAPILIVQHMPAGFTASLATRLDHLSQITIKEAQDGDIAKNGVAYIAPGGMNMSLHDQGGLTCYQAVP
;
A
#
# COMPACT_ATOMS: atom_id res chain seq x y z
N MET A 1 15.41 -14.77 4.59
CA MET A 1 16.35 -13.66 4.37
C MET A 1 15.81 -12.43 5.06
N THR A 2 16.38 -12.10 6.21
CA THR A 2 16.07 -10.90 6.97
C THR A 2 16.66 -9.68 6.27
N LYS A 3 15.93 -8.56 6.33
CA LYS A 3 16.37 -7.26 5.80
C LYS A 3 17.64 -6.86 6.59
N PRO A 4 18.72 -6.41 5.94
CA PRO A 4 19.88 -5.89 6.66
C PRO A 4 19.48 -4.52 7.23
N SER A 5 18.94 -4.51 8.45
CA SER A 5 18.66 -3.30 9.22
C SER A 5 19.83 -3.05 10.16
N GLY A 6 20.85 -2.35 9.65
CA GLY A 6 21.96 -1.84 10.44
C GLY A 6 22.37 -0.48 9.87
N SER A 7 22.37 0.54 10.73
CA SER A 7 22.84 1.88 10.43
C SER A 7 24.31 1.85 9.99
N ILE A 8 24.53 2.25 8.74
CA ILE A 8 25.76 2.83 8.17
C ILE A 8 27.09 2.07 8.39
N SER A 9 27.47 1.35 7.34
CA SER A 9 28.80 1.45 6.69
C SER A 9 30.07 0.98 7.42
N LEU A 10 30.12 -0.28 7.85
CA LEU A 10 31.41 -0.98 8.01
C LEU A 10 31.52 -2.32 7.28
N ASP A 11 30.41 -2.87 6.76
CA ASP A 11 30.41 -4.20 6.11
C ASP A 11 29.78 -4.25 4.71
N LEU A 12 29.62 -3.10 4.03
CA LEU A 12 29.11 -3.07 2.65
C LEU A 12 29.98 -3.93 1.70
N HIS A 13 31.29 -3.97 1.94
CA HIS A 13 32.23 -4.84 1.20
C HIS A 13 32.02 -6.33 1.46
N LYS A 14 31.57 -6.74 2.66
CA LYS A 14 31.28 -8.14 2.99
C LYS A 14 29.96 -8.62 2.37
N VAL A 15 28.97 -7.74 2.26
CA VAL A 15 27.65 -8.09 1.69
C VAL A 15 27.64 -8.02 0.16
N ARG A 16 28.64 -7.37 -0.48
CA ARG A 16 28.79 -7.27 -1.94
C ARG A 16 28.74 -8.64 -2.62
N GLY A 17 29.54 -9.60 -2.15
CA GLY A 17 29.62 -10.94 -2.75
C GLY A 17 28.26 -11.64 -2.74
N GLN A 18 27.56 -11.60 -1.60
CA GLN A 18 26.25 -12.23 -1.44
C GLN A 18 25.16 -11.57 -2.28
N ILE A 19 25.21 -10.25 -2.47
CA ILE A 19 24.26 -9.54 -3.33
C ILE A 19 24.51 -9.90 -4.79
N VAL A 20 25.77 -9.87 -5.24
CA VAL A 20 26.13 -10.22 -6.62
C VAL A 20 25.75 -11.65 -6.95
N GLU A 21 26.10 -12.60 -6.08
CA GLU A 21 25.78 -14.02 -6.25
C GLU A 21 24.27 -14.25 -6.36
N ARG A 22 23.47 -13.62 -5.49
CA ARG A 22 22.01 -13.78 -5.52
C ARG A 22 21.36 -13.11 -6.72
N VAL A 23 21.87 -11.97 -7.16
CA VAL A 23 21.39 -11.30 -8.38
C VAL A 23 21.70 -12.18 -9.60
N LEU A 24 22.90 -12.76 -9.68
CA LEU A 24 23.28 -13.69 -10.74
C LEU A 24 22.40 -14.95 -10.70
N ALA A 25 22.21 -15.57 -9.53
CA ALA A 25 21.34 -16.74 -9.37
C ALA A 25 19.88 -16.45 -9.77
N ALA A 26 19.33 -15.30 -9.38
CA ALA A 26 18.00 -14.87 -9.78
C ALA A 26 17.89 -14.60 -11.29
N GLY A 27 18.95 -14.04 -11.89
CA GLY A 27 19.03 -13.82 -13.34
C GLY A 27 19.10 -15.12 -14.15
N LEU A 28 19.75 -16.15 -13.61
CA LEU A 28 19.87 -17.49 -14.21
C LEU A 28 18.60 -18.33 -13.99
N SER A 29 17.81 -18.04 -12.95
CA SER A 29 16.54 -18.73 -12.68
C SER A 29 15.38 -18.28 -13.58
N ARG A 30 15.68 -17.68 -14.74
CA ARG A 30 14.72 -17.32 -15.78
C ARG A 30 14.32 -18.55 -16.60
N LYS A 31 13.93 -19.64 -15.94
CA LYS A 31 13.13 -20.71 -16.57
C LYS A 31 11.68 -20.24 -16.58
N ARG A 32 11.34 -19.69 -17.73
CA ARG A 32 10.01 -19.32 -18.18
C ARG A 32 9.18 -20.60 -18.34
N THR A 33 8.36 -20.94 -17.33
CA THR A 33 7.19 -21.80 -17.55
C THR A 33 6.06 -20.88 -17.98
N GLU A 34 5.88 -20.73 -19.29
CA GLU A 34 4.62 -20.23 -19.84
C GLU A 34 3.57 -21.31 -19.66
N GLU A 35 2.82 -21.25 -18.56
CA GLU A 35 1.61 -22.03 -18.43
C GLU A 35 0.48 -21.25 -19.12
N LYS A 36 0.14 -21.70 -20.34
CA LYS A 36 -1.03 -21.27 -21.10
C LYS A 36 -2.29 -21.51 -20.27
N VAL A 37 -2.85 -20.46 -19.69
CA VAL A 37 -4.21 -20.50 -19.14
C VAL A 37 -5.20 -20.13 -20.23
N SER A 38 -5.93 -21.13 -20.72
CA SER A 38 -7.06 -21.00 -21.64
C SER A 38 -8.24 -20.26 -20.97
N PRO A 39 -8.96 -19.36 -21.67
CA PRO A 39 -10.10 -18.65 -21.09
C PRO A 39 -11.36 -19.54 -21.05
N LYS A 40 -12.07 -19.53 -19.92
CA LYS A 40 -13.41 -20.13 -19.72
C LYS A 40 -14.36 -19.08 -19.11
N PRO A 41 -15.68 -19.21 -19.29
CA PRO A 41 -16.50 -18.16 -19.89
C PRO A 41 -17.15 -17.16 -18.92
N VAL A 42 -17.54 -16.04 -19.54
CA VAL A 42 -18.34 -14.90 -19.08
C VAL A 42 -19.49 -15.29 -18.14
N ILE A 43 -19.46 -14.76 -16.92
CA ILE A 43 -20.62 -14.68 -16.03
C ILE A 43 -21.29 -13.32 -16.27
N LYS A 44 -22.58 -13.35 -16.62
CA LYS A 44 -23.41 -12.17 -16.90
C LYS A 44 -23.60 -11.31 -15.63
N PRO A 45 -23.68 -9.98 -15.72
CA PRO A 45 -23.93 -9.12 -14.56
C PRO A 45 -25.39 -9.27 -14.07
N PRO A 46 -25.66 -9.30 -12.76
CA PRO A 46 -27.01 -9.16 -12.23
C PRO A 46 -27.52 -7.72 -12.42
N SER A 47 -28.80 -7.61 -12.78
CA SER A 47 -29.59 -6.38 -12.96
C SER A 47 -29.58 -5.50 -11.70
N PRO A 48 -29.72 -4.16 -11.80
CA PRO A 48 -29.52 -3.25 -10.68
C PRO A 48 -30.68 -3.35 -9.68
N VAL A 49 -30.39 -3.84 -8.48
CA VAL A 49 -31.28 -3.67 -7.32
C VAL A 49 -31.13 -2.23 -6.85
N ALA A 50 -32.25 -1.52 -6.79
CA ALA A 50 -32.33 -0.11 -6.41
C ALA A 50 -31.51 0.20 -5.15
N ALA A 51 -30.61 1.17 -5.25
CA ALA A 51 -29.81 1.62 -4.13
C ALA A 51 -30.72 2.26 -3.06
N PRO A 52 -30.60 1.89 -1.77
CA PRO A 52 -31.25 2.64 -0.71
C PRO A 52 -30.62 4.03 -0.64
N ARG A 53 -31.47 5.05 -0.75
CA ARG A 53 -31.07 6.46 -0.61
C ARG A 53 -30.56 6.68 0.82
N LEU A 54 -29.25 6.67 1.00
CA LEU A 54 -28.62 6.96 2.29
C LEU A 54 -28.86 8.43 2.63
N GLN A 55 -29.60 8.66 3.72
CA GLN A 55 -29.74 9.99 4.30
C GLN A 55 -28.39 10.44 4.88
N PRO A 56 -28.05 11.76 4.84
CA PRO A 56 -26.81 12.25 5.41
C PRO A 56 -26.92 12.17 6.93
N VAL A 57 -26.22 11.20 7.52
CA VAL A 57 -26.06 11.15 8.98
C VAL A 57 -25.01 12.18 9.33
N LYS A 58 -25.44 13.29 9.95
CA LYS A 58 -24.53 14.23 10.62
C LYS A 58 -23.91 13.50 11.82
N GLY A 59 -22.72 12.96 11.59
CA GLY A 59 -21.87 12.33 12.59
C GLY A 59 -20.59 11.88 11.90
N SER A 60 -19.46 12.42 12.31
CA SER A 60 -18.12 12.10 11.79
C SER A 60 -17.65 10.71 12.24
N SER A 61 -18.47 9.68 12.06
CA SER A 61 -18.05 8.30 12.27
C SER A 61 -17.67 7.70 10.92
N LEU A 62 -16.40 7.27 10.81
CA LEU A 62 -15.92 6.51 9.67
C LEU A 62 -16.70 5.19 9.61
N ARG A 63 -17.73 5.12 8.76
CA ARG A 63 -18.57 3.92 8.65
C ARG A 63 -17.86 2.73 8.02
N LYS A 64 -16.83 3.00 7.21
CA LYS A 64 -16.03 2.03 6.46
C LYS A 64 -14.59 2.49 6.44
N ILE A 65 -13.65 1.57 6.58
CA ILE A 65 -12.20 1.83 6.44
C ILE A 65 -11.62 0.67 5.65
N ILE A 66 -10.68 0.96 4.75
CA ILE A 66 -9.92 -0.06 4.04
C ILE A 66 -8.49 -0.03 4.58
N THR A 67 -7.98 -1.18 5.04
CA THR A 67 -6.58 -1.30 5.47
C THR A 67 -5.82 -2.26 4.56
N ILE A 68 -4.58 -1.92 4.21
CA ILE A 68 -3.73 -2.73 3.33
C ILE A 68 -2.34 -2.87 3.96
N GLY A 69 -1.96 -4.09 4.32
CA GLY A 69 -0.61 -4.43 4.80
C GLY A 69 0.21 -5.11 3.72
N THR A 70 1.41 -4.61 3.44
CA THR A 70 2.30 -5.16 2.40
C THR A 70 3.78 -5.13 2.79
N SER A 71 4.59 -6.00 2.14
CA SER A 71 6.03 -6.13 2.39
C SER A 71 6.78 -6.39 1.08
N THR A 72 7.46 -7.53 0.91
CA THR A 72 8.13 -7.89 -0.35
C THR A 72 7.15 -7.97 -1.52
N GLY A 73 7.45 -7.30 -2.64
CA GLY A 73 6.56 -7.21 -3.81
C GLY A 73 5.39 -6.24 -3.65
N GLY A 74 5.21 -5.67 -2.46
CA GLY A 74 4.11 -4.77 -2.11
C GLY A 74 3.97 -3.53 -3.01
N PRO A 75 5.04 -2.80 -3.40
CA PRO A 75 4.90 -1.65 -4.29
C PRO A 75 4.23 -1.99 -5.63
N ARG A 76 4.54 -3.16 -6.20
CA ARG A 76 3.90 -3.63 -7.45
C ARG A 76 2.46 -4.07 -7.21
N ALA A 77 2.18 -4.71 -6.08
CA ALA A 77 0.82 -5.12 -5.72
C ALA A 77 -0.08 -3.90 -5.48
N LEU A 78 0.40 -2.93 -4.70
CA LEU A 78 -0.27 -1.66 -4.45
C LEU A 78 -0.59 -0.96 -5.76
N GLN A 79 0.39 -0.80 -6.67
CA GLN A 79 0.15 -0.20 -7.98
C GLN A 79 -0.96 -0.91 -8.77
N ARG A 80 -1.16 -2.23 -8.64
CA ARG A 80 -2.23 -2.94 -9.36
C ARG A 80 -3.62 -2.74 -8.75
N VAL A 81 -3.66 -2.52 -7.43
CA VAL A 81 -4.91 -2.40 -6.66
C VAL A 81 -5.35 -0.94 -6.59
N VAL A 82 -4.49 -0.05 -6.10
CA VAL A 82 -4.89 1.34 -5.77
C VAL A 82 -5.19 2.17 -7.02
N THR A 83 -4.50 1.91 -8.14
CA THR A 83 -4.75 2.64 -9.40
C THR A 83 -6.06 2.25 -10.07
N LYS A 84 -6.69 1.16 -9.63
CA LYS A 84 -8.00 0.70 -10.11
C LYS A 84 -9.13 1.13 -9.19
N LEU A 85 -8.83 1.75 -8.06
CA LEU A 85 -9.87 2.25 -7.16
C LEU A 85 -10.59 3.43 -7.82
N PRO A 86 -11.92 3.46 -7.77
CA PRO A 86 -12.69 4.54 -8.35
C PRO A 86 -12.60 5.80 -7.47
N LYS A 87 -12.72 6.97 -8.10
CA LYS A 87 -12.57 8.27 -7.42
C LYS A 87 -13.61 8.52 -6.32
N ASP A 88 -14.79 7.92 -6.44
CA ASP A 88 -15.95 8.08 -5.56
C ASP A 88 -15.99 7.05 -4.41
N ILE A 89 -14.90 6.33 -4.17
CA ILE A 89 -14.84 5.34 -3.09
C ILE A 89 -15.14 5.97 -1.71
N GLU A 90 -16.21 5.50 -1.07
CA GLU A 90 -16.71 6.02 0.21
C GLU A 90 -15.98 5.42 1.43
N ALA A 91 -14.65 5.37 1.40
CA ALA A 91 -13.84 4.95 2.54
C ALA A 91 -12.44 5.59 2.49
N PRO A 92 -11.85 5.97 3.65
CA PRO A 92 -10.41 6.19 3.75
C PRO A 92 -9.66 4.86 3.58
N ILE A 93 -8.47 4.95 3.00
CA ILE A 93 -7.60 3.80 2.77
C ILE A 93 -6.31 4.00 3.57
N LEU A 94 -5.96 3.05 4.43
CA LEU A 94 -4.76 3.07 5.25
C LEU A 94 -3.81 1.98 4.79
N ILE A 95 -2.60 2.36 4.39
CA ILE A 95 -1.64 1.46 3.77
C ILE A 95 -0.38 1.42 4.63
N VAL A 96 -0.02 0.22 5.09
CA VAL A 96 1.27 -0.03 5.74
C VAL A 96 2.11 -0.87 4.80
N GLN A 97 3.22 -0.29 4.35
CA GLN A 97 4.20 -0.97 3.52
C GLN A 97 5.52 -1.00 4.28
N HIS A 98 6.06 -2.19 4.54
CA HIS A 98 7.33 -2.34 5.25
C HIS A 98 8.52 -1.86 4.41
N MET A 99 8.80 -0.56 4.46
CA MET A 99 9.85 0.13 3.72
C MET A 99 10.66 1.06 4.65
N PRO A 100 11.96 1.28 4.37
CA PRO A 100 12.76 2.24 5.13
C PRO A 100 12.22 3.67 5.01
N ALA A 101 12.58 4.52 5.96
CA ALA A 101 12.29 5.95 5.91
C ALA A 101 12.78 6.57 4.58
N GLY A 102 12.01 7.53 4.05
CA GLY A 102 12.30 8.23 2.80
C GLY A 102 11.80 7.55 1.53
N PHE A 103 11.57 6.23 1.53
CA PHE A 103 11.04 5.55 0.34
C PHE A 103 9.51 5.59 0.25
N THR A 104 8.81 5.66 1.38
CA THR A 104 7.35 5.71 1.47
C THR A 104 6.77 6.96 0.82
N ALA A 105 7.39 8.12 0.99
CA ALA A 105 7.03 9.35 0.28
C ALA A 105 7.09 9.19 -1.25
N SER A 106 8.19 8.65 -1.77
CA SER A 106 8.35 8.41 -3.22
C SER A 106 7.33 7.42 -3.78
N LEU A 107 6.95 6.42 -2.97
CA LEU A 107 5.90 5.47 -3.32
C LEU A 107 4.53 6.17 -3.37
N ALA A 108 4.22 7.00 -2.38
CA ALA A 108 2.98 7.76 -2.34
C ALA A 108 2.84 8.67 -3.57
N THR A 109 3.84 9.51 -3.86
CA THR A 109 3.85 10.38 -5.05
C THR A 109 3.66 9.60 -6.34
N ARG A 110 4.37 8.48 -6.50
CA ARG A 110 4.22 7.63 -7.69
C ARG A 110 2.82 7.06 -7.82
N LEU A 111 2.24 6.56 -6.73
CA LEU A 111 0.90 5.96 -6.76
C LEU A 111 -0.18 7.01 -6.98
N ASP A 112 -0.04 8.20 -6.40
CA ASP A 112 -0.94 9.34 -6.58
C ASP A 112 -1.03 9.72 -8.07
N HIS A 113 0.11 9.88 -8.74
CA HIS A 113 0.16 10.20 -10.18
C HIS A 113 -0.51 9.14 -11.08
N LEU A 114 -0.62 7.90 -10.62
CA LEU A 114 -1.18 6.79 -11.38
C LEU A 114 -2.65 6.48 -11.00
N SER A 115 -3.19 7.14 -9.98
CA SER A 115 -4.48 6.79 -9.38
C SER A 115 -5.53 7.88 -9.59
N GLN A 116 -6.80 7.51 -9.46
CA GLN A 116 -7.91 8.48 -9.51
C GLN A 116 -8.23 9.07 -8.14
N ILE A 117 -7.85 8.36 -7.08
CA ILE A 117 -7.94 8.78 -5.68
C ILE A 117 -6.67 9.52 -5.28
N THR A 118 -6.76 10.40 -4.28
CA THR A 118 -5.59 11.07 -3.72
C THR A 118 -4.80 10.08 -2.86
N ILE A 119 -3.49 10.04 -3.04
CA ILE A 119 -2.58 9.19 -2.27
C ILE A 119 -1.47 10.07 -1.70
N LYS A 120 -1.29 10.03 -0.37
CA LYS A 120 -0.20 10.75 0.30
C LYS A 120 0.47 9.87 1.35
N GLU A 121 1.69 10.24 1.71
CA GLU A 121 2.29 9.75 2.96
C GLU A 121 1.53 10.38 4.14
N ALA A 122 1.19 9.56 5.13
CA ALA A 122 0.45 10.00 6.29
C ALA A 122 1.29 10.96 7.14
N GLN A 123 0.64 12.00 7.64
CA GLN A 123 1.21 12.96 8.57
C GLN A 123 0.49 12.88 9.90
N ASP A 124 1.22 13.15 10.99
CA ASP A 124 0.61 13.23 12.30
C ASP A 124 -0.47 14.33 12.33
N GLY A 125 -1.64 14.01 12.88
CA GLY A 125 -2.80 14.90 12.90
C GLY A 125 -3.63 14.90 11.61
N ASP A 126 -3.29 14.08 10.61
CA ASP A 126 -4.16 13.92 9.43
C ASP A 126 -5.56 13.42 9.86
N ILE A 127 -6.61 13.96 9.23
CA ILE A 127 -7.96 13.43 9.35
C ILE A 127 -8.22 12.52 8.16
N ALA A 128 -8.56 11.26 8.42
CA ALA A 128 -8.86 10.26 7.42
C ALA A 128 -10.13 10.63 6.63
N LYS A 129 -9.98 10.81 5.32
CA LYS A 129 -11.04 11.22 4.39
C LYS A 129 -11.36 10.12 3.38
N ASN A 130 -12.62 10.03 2.99
CA ASN A 130 -13.05 9.16 1.89
C ASN A 130 -12.33 9.54 0.59
N GLY A 131 -11.97 8.54 -0.21
CA GLY A 131 -11.25 8.76 -1.47
C GLY A 131 -9.79 9.19 -1.29
N VAL A 132 -9.25 9.10 -0.08
CA VAL A 132 -7.84 9.37 0.21
C VAL A 132 -7.16 8.13 0.76
N ALA A 133 -6.02 7.77 0.18
CA ALA A 133 -5.14 6.75 0.70
C ALA A 133 -3.94 7.36 1.42
N TYR A 134 -3.68 6.85 2.63
CA TYR A 134 -2.60 7.28 3.51
C TYR A 134 -1.59 6.14 3.63
N ILE A 135 -0.36 6.38 3.20
CA ILE A 135 0.74 5.44 3.35
C ILE A 135 1.48 5.78 4.64
N ALA A 136 1.58 4.82 5.57
CA ALA A 136 2.33 4.99 6.80
C ALA A 136 3.80 5.35 6.47
N PRO A 137 4.37 6.38 7.12
CA PRO A 137 5.73 6.78 6.85
C PRO A 137 6.72 5.71 7.34
N GLY A 138 7.77 5.48 6.56
CA GLY A 138 8.72 4.40 6.80
C GLY A 138 9.44 4.55 8.15
N GLY A 139 9.54 3.45 8.90
CA GLY A 139 10.12 3.45 10.24
C GLY A 139 9.21 3.99 11.35
N MET A 140 7.94 4.27 11.04
CA MET A 140 6.93 4.67 12.02
C MET A 140 5.69 3.76 11.94
N ASN A 141 4.94 3.75 13.03
CA ASN A 141 3.60 3.19 13.11
C ASN A 141 2.56 4.27 12.79
N MET A 142 1.40 3.83 12.33
CA MET A 142 0.25 4.68 12.06
C MET A 142 -0.96 4.11 12.80
N SER A 143 -1.60 4.93 13.63
CA SER A 143 -2.84 4.60 14.34
C SER A 143 -3.99 5.47 13.85
N LEU A 144 -5.19 4.90 13.82
CA LEU A 144 -6.44 5.60 13.55
C LEU A 144 -7.27 5.66 14.83
N HIS A 145 -7.80 6.84 15.14
CA HIS A 145 -8.66 7.12 16.29
C HIS A 145 -10.14 7.20 15.88
N ASP A 146 -11.06 7.04 16.83
CA ASP A 146 -12.51 6.99 16.60
C ASP A 146 -13.08 8.22 15.88
N GLN A 147 -12.46 9.39 16.07
CA GLN A 147 -12.84 10.65 15.40
C GLN A 147 -12.26 10.78 13.97
N GLY A 148 -11.60 9.74 13.46
CA GLY A 148 -10.93 9.72 12.17
C GLY A 148 -9.54 10.34 12.16
N GLY A 149 -9.00 10.73 13.31
CA GLY A 149 -7.64 11.25 13.42
C GLY A 149 -6.58 10.17 13.22
N LEU A 150 -5.50 10.50 12.52
CA LEU A 150 -4.33 9.65 12.31
C LEU A 150 -3.16 10.15 13.16
N THR A 151 -2.49 9.23 13.83
CA THR A 151 -1.24 9.50 14.56
C THR A 151 -0.11 8.69 13.97
N CYS A 152 1.01 9.37 13.68
CA CYS A 152 2.24 8.71 13.20
C CYS A 152 3.31 8.78 14.28
N TYR A 153 3.78 7.63 14.76
CA TYR A 153 4.67 7.56 15.93
C TYR A 153 5.70 6.45 15.78
N GLN A 154 6.88 6.62 16.37
CA GLN A 154 7.86 5.53 16.50
C GLN A 154 7.43 4.61 17.65
N ALA A 155 7.53 3.29 17.46
CA ALA A 155 7.44 2.38 18.60
C ALA A 155 8.58 2.68 19.56
N VAL A 156 8.24 3.00 20.80
CA VAL A 156 9.21 3.02 21.89
C VAL A 156 9.58 1.55 22.17
N PRO A 157 10.87 1.19 22.25
CA PRO A 157 11.32 -0.18 22.48
C PRO A 157 10.88 -0.73 23.84
#